data_AF-A0A4Y2WME5-F1
#
_entry.id   AF-A0A4Y2WME5-F1
#
_cell.length_a   1.000
_cell.length_b   1.000
_cell.length_c   1.000
_cell.angle_alpha   90.00
_cell.angle_beta   90.00
_cell.angle_gamma   90.00
#
_symmetry.space_group_name_H-M   'P 1'
#
loop_
_entity.id
_entity.type
_entity.pdbx_description
1 polymer ?
#
loop_
_entity_poly.entity_id
_entity_poly.type
_entity_poly.pdbx_seq_one_letter_code
_entity_poly.pdbx_strand_id
1 'polypeptide(L)'
;MPKRKRGITGDAASRREAIRKRERRVVETEEERSRRLAQRGQDRRTEETEEQRNSRLAKMAQRGQERRAEGTDEQRNSRLSAMVQHARERRLNVIEGQNQHQIQTFYAARAVLN
;
A
#
# COMPACT_ATOMS: atom_id res chain seq x y z
N MET A 1 37.70 -35.28 9.80
CA MET A 1 36.51 -34.49 10.18
C MET A 1 35.31 -34.90 9.33
N PRO A 2 34.23 -35.48 9.88
CA PRO A 2 33.08 -35.89 9.08
C PRO A 2 32.14 -34.70 8.81
N LYS A 3 31.88 -34.43 7.53
CA LYS A 3 30.96 -33.39 7.07
C LYS A 3 29.52 -33.78 7.43
N ARG A 4 28.83 -32.96 8.24
CA ARG A 4 27.41 -33.13 8.55
C ARG A 4 26.58 -32.89 7.28
N LYS A 5 26.08 -33.94 6.64
CA LYS A 5 25.04 -33.82 5.59
C LYS A 5 23.77 -33.32 6.27
N ARG A 6 23.38 -32.06 6.03
CA ARG A 6 22.05 -31.56 6.41
C ARG A 6 21.03 -32.37 5.61
N GLY A 7 20.29 -33.22 6.30
CA GLY A 7 19.34 -34.16 5.71
C GLY A 7 18.27 -33.44 4.88
N ILE A 8 18.04 -33.97 3.68
CA ILE A 8 16.93 -33.61 2.77
C ILE A 8 15.63 -34.32 3.24
N THR A 9 15.51 -34.65 4.53
CA THR A 9 14.30 -35.21 5.13
C THR A 9 13.44 -34.08 5.66
N GLY A 10 12.97 -33.21 4.75
CA GLY A 10 11.82 -32.37 5.04
C GLY A 10 10.64 -33.31 5.26
N ASP A 11 10.13 -33.31 6.49
CA ASP A 11 9.02 -34.15 6.96
C ASP A 11 7.90 -34.25 5.91
N ALA A 12 7.39 -35.46 5.69
CA ALA A 12 6.39 -35.73 4.67
C ALA A 12 5.12 -34.89 4.89
N ALA A 13 4.78 -34.59 6.15
CA ALA A 13 3.64 -33.72 6.48
C ALA A 13 3.91 -32.25 6.09
N SER A 14 5.12 -31.75 6.36
CA SER A 14 5.57 -30.41 5.94
C SER A 14 5.53 -30.23 4.42
N ARG A 15 5.93 -31.25 3.65
CA ARG A 15 5.82 -31.24 2.17
C ARG A 15 4.37 -31.21 1.70
N ARG A 16 3.51 -32.04 2.28
CA ARG A 16 2.06 -32.06 1.97
C ARG A 16 1.37 -30.74 2.33
N GLU A 17 1.77 -30.08 3.41
CA GLU A 17 1.23 -28.77 3.78
C GLU A 17 1.69 -27.65 2.82
N ALA A 18 2.95 -27.68 2.37
CA ALA A 18 3.45 -26.73 1.38
C ALA A 18 2.71 -26.86 0.03
N ILE A 19 2.41 -28.10 -0.40
CA ILE A 19 1.63 -28.37 -1.61
C ILE A 19 0.21 -27.80 -1.48
N ARG A 20 -0.50 -28.13 -0.38
CA ARG A 20 -1.85 -27.58 -0.12
C ARG A 20 -1.86 -26.05 -0.05
N LYS A 21 -0.85 -25.43 0.57
CA LYS A 21 -0.69 -23.96 0.60
C LYS A 21 -0.48 -23.38 -0.80
N ARG A 22 0.23 -24.10 -1.68
CA ARG A 22 0.46 -23.67 -3.06
C ARG A 22 -0.81 -23.83 -3.91
N GLU A 23 -1.50 -24.96 -3.82
CA GLU A 23 -2.79 -25.19 -4.50
C GLU A 23 -3.82 -24.13 -4.12
N ARG A 24 -3.93 -23.82 -2.82
CA ARG A 24 -4.79 -22.73 -2.34
C ARG A 24 -4.44 -21.37 -2.96
N ARG A 25 -3.15 -21.06 -3.18
CA ARG A 25 -2.72 -19.81 -3.82
C ARG A 25 -2.93 -19.80 -5.33
N VAL A 26 -2.96 -20.97 -5.97
CA VAL A 26 -3.16 -21.10 -7.42
C VAL A 26 -4.64 -20.94 -7.80
N VAL A 27 -5.54 -21.45 -6.96
CA VAL A 27 -7.00 -21.32 -7.16
C VAL A 27 -7.56 -20.00 -6.63
N GLU A 28 -6.79 -19.25 -5.84
CA GLU A 28 -7.18 -17.96 -5.28
C GLU A 28 -7.41 -16.93 -6.39
N THR A 29 -8.54 -16.24 -6.32
CA THR A 29 -8.83 -15.13 -7.23
C THR A 29 -7.90 -13.94 -6.97
N GLU A 30 -7.74 -13.03 -7.94
CA GLU A 30 -6.92 -11.83 -7.75
C GLU A 30 -7.44 -10.94 -6.60
N GLU A 31 -8.75 -10.91 -6.41
CA GLU A 31 -9.40 -10.17 -5.32
C GLU A 31 -9.08 -10.77 -3.95
N GLU A 32 -9.23 -12.08 -3.80
CA GLU A 32 -8.89 -12.80 -2.56
C GLU A 32 -7.40 -12.66 -2.24
N ARG A 33 -6.55 -12.79 -3.27
CA ARG A 33 -5.09 -12.62 -3.12
C ARG A 33 -4.76 -11.20 -2.66
N SER A 34 -5.37 -10.19 -3.28
CA SER A 34 -5.16 -8.78 -2.93
C SER A 34 -5.65 -8.49 -1.51
N ARG A 35 -6.85 -8.97 -1.15
CA ARG A 35 -7.42 -8.84 0.20
C ARG A 35 -6.52 -9.49 1.25
N ARG A 36 -6.05 -10.74 1.02
CA ARG A 36 -5.17 -11.45 1.95
C ARG A 36 -3.83 -10.74 2.14
N LEU A 37 -3.23 -10.21 1.07
CA LEU A 37 -1.95 -9.49 1.15
C LEU A 37 -2.10 -8.14 1.85
N ALA A 38 -3.20 -7.43 1.60
CA ALA A 38 -3.51 -6.17 2.28
C ALA A 38 -3.75 -6.39 3.78
N GLN A 39 -4.60 -7.36 4.14
CA GLN A 39 -4.92 -7.69 5.54
C GLN A 39 -3.68 -8.06 6.34
N ARG A 40 -2.85 -8.99 5.82
CA ARG A 40 -1.59 -9.38 6.47
C ARG A 40 -0.62 -8.20 6.65
N GLY A 41 -0.68 -7.20 5.79
CA GLY A 41 0.09 -5.97 5.92
C GLY A 41 -0.44 -5.08 7.03
N GLN A 42 -1.76 -5.00 7.19
CA GLN A 42 -2.42 -4.24 8.24
C GLN A 42 -2.22 -4.89 9.61
N ASP A 43 -2.46 -6.20 9.75
CA ASP A 43 -2.32 -6.91 11.03
C ASP A 43 -0.92 -6.74 11.62
N ARG A 44 0.12 -6.88 10.77
CA ARG A 44 1.51 -6.65 11.19
C ARG A 44 1.78 -5.21 11.62
N ARG A 45 1.09 -4.23 11.05
CA ARG A 45 1.24 -2.81 11.42
C ARG A 45 0.45 -2.45 12.67
N THR A 46 -0.66 -3.13 12.95
CA THR A 46 -1.44 -2.92 14.18
C THR A 46 -0.76 -3.51 15.41
N GLU A 47 0.04 -4.57 15.23
CA GLU A 47 0.84 -5.20 16.29
C GLU A 47 2.17 -4.49 16.56
N GLU A 48 2.56 -3.48 15.77
CA GLU A 48 3.82 -2.76 15.95
C GLU A 48 3.79 -1.85 17.18
N THR A 49 4.82 -1.95 18.00
CA THR A 49 5.14 -0.92 19.00
C THR A 49 5.58 0.38 18.33
N GLU A 50 5.51 1.50 19.05
CA GLU A 50 5.93 2.80 18.52
C GLU A 50 7.40 2.80 18.07
N GLU A 51 8.29 2.16 18.82
CA GLU A 51 9.71 2.04 18.47
C GLU A 51 9.92 1.24 17.18
N GLN A 52 9.22 0.10 17.03
CA GLN A 52 9.27 -0.70 15.81
C GLN A 52 8.71 0.07 14.61
N ARG A 53 7.61 0.79 14.80
CA ARG A 53 7.01 1.66 13.77
C ARG A 53 7.99 2.75 13.34
N ASN A 54 8.61 3.43 14.29
CA ASN A 54 9.59 4.49 14.02
C ASN A 54 10.82 3.95 13.29
N SER A 55 11.35 2.79 13.72
CA SER A 55 12.45 2.11 13.02
C SER A 55 12.07 1.73 11.58
N ARG A 56 10.87 1.19 11.37
CA ARG A 56 10.36 0.86 10.03
C ARG A 56 10.22 2.09 9.15
N LEU A 57 9.65 3.18 9.68
CA LEU A 57 9.48 4.43 8.94
C LEU A 57 10.83 5.06 8.58
N ALA A 58 11.80 5.06 9.50
CA ALA A 58 13.16 5.54 9.25
C ALA A 58 13.83 4.76 8.11
N LYS A 59 13.76 3.43 8.12
CA LYS A 59 14.29 2.57 7.05
C LYS A 59 13.61 2.84 5.70
N MET A 60 12.28 3.05 5.69
CA MET A 60 11.57 3.40 4.45
C MET A 60 11.94 4.79 3.93
N ALA A 61 12.15 5.76 4.82
CA ALA A 61 12.59 7.10 4.46
C ALA A 61 14.01 7.07 3.86
N GLN A 62 14.94 6.35 4.50
CA GLN A 62 16.30 6.15 4.00
C GLN A 62 16.31 5.52 2.61
N ARG A 63 15.65 4.37 2.44
CA ARG A 63 15.52 3.72 1.12
C ARG A 63 14.83 4.61 0.09
N GLY A 64 13.91 5.45 0.55
CA GLY A 64 13.29 6.47 -0.27
C GLY A 64 14.32 7.46 -0.82
N GLN A 65 15.20 7.98 0.02
CA GLN A 65 16.27 8.90 -0.37
C GLN A 65 17.30 8.26 -1.28
N GLU A 66 17.75 7.04 -0.96
CA GLU A 66 18.68 6.28 -1.81
C GLU A 66 18.12 6.16 -3.24
N ARG A 67 16.85 5.74 -3.39
CA ARG A 67 16.20 5.69 -4.71
C ARG A 67 16.05 7.06 -5.38
N ARG A 68 16.01 8.17 -4.64
CA ARG A 68 15.99 9.51 -5.26
C ARG A 68 17.37 9.93 -5.74
N ALA A 69 18.42 9.54 -5.00
CA ALA A 69 19.80 9.85 -5.32
C ALA A 69 20.31 9.02 -6.51
N GLU A 70 19.88 7.75 -6.62
CA GLU A 70 20.26 6.83 -7.70
C GLU A 70 19.43 6.99 -8.99
N GLY A 71 18.33 7.76 -8.95
CA GLY A 71 17.40 7.87 -10.08
C GLY A 71 17.88 8.79 -11.20
N THR A 72 17.45 8.52 -12.43
CA THR A 72 17.77 9.37 -13.60
C THR A 72 16.93 10.65 -13.62
N ASP A 73 17.34 11.62 -14.45
CA ASP A 73 16.58 12.86 -14.64
C ASP A 73 15.17 12.60 -15.21
N GLU A 74 14.99 11.62 -16.09
CA GLU A 74 13.65 11.23 -16.58
C GLU A 74 12.77 10.68 -15.46
N GLN A 75 13.33 9.81 -14.60
CA GLN A 75 12.60 9.28 -13.44
C GLN A 75 12.23 10.40 -12.46
N ARG A 76 13.16 11.35 -12.24
CA ARG A 76 12.92 12.54 -11.43
C ARG A 76 11.82 13.41 -12.03
N ASN A 77 11.87 13.68 -13.33
CA ASN A 77 10.89 14.51 -14.04
C ASN A 77 9.50 13.84 -14.07
N SER A 78 9.44 12.53 -14.31
CA SER A 78 8.19 11.76 -14.22
C SER A 78 7.57 11.85 -12.83
N ARG A 79 8.38 11.68 -11.77
CA ARG A 79 7.91 11.83 -10.38
C ARG A 79 7.41 13.25 -10.09
N LEU A 80 8.15 14.28 -10.51
CA LEU A 80 7.75 15.68 -10.31
C LEU A 80 6.47 16.02 -11.06
N SER A 81 6.32 15.54 -12.30
CA SER A 81 5.09 15.69 -13.08
C SER A 81 3.90 15.08 -12.36
N ALA A 82 4.02 13.83 -11.88
CA ALA A 82 2.97 13.17 -11.11
C ALA A 82 2.60 13.95 -9.82
N MET A 83 3.57 14.51 -9.11
CA MET A 83 3.31 15.34 -7.93
C MET A 83 2.52 16.62 -8.28
N VAL A 84 2.90 17.30 -9.37
CA VAL A 84 2.19 18.50 -9.83
C VAL A 84 0.76 18.17 -10.25
N GLN A 85 0.55 17.07 -10.98
CA GLN A 85 -0.80 16.65 -11.36
C GLN A 85 -1.67 16.32 -10.15
N HIS A 86 -1.15 15.55 -9.20
CA HIS A 86 -1.88 15.25 -7.97
C HIS A 86 -2.19 16.51 -7.15
N ALA A 87 -1.28 17.48 -7.07
CA ALA A 87 -1.53 18.76 -6.40
C ALA A 87 -2.63 19.58 -7.10
N ARG A 88 -2.66 19.58 -8.44
CA ARG A 88 -3.71 20.22 -9.23
C ARG A 88 -5.06 19.57 -9.00
N GLU A 89 -5.14 18.24 -9.09
CA GLU A 89 -6.36 17.48 -8.84
C GLU A 89 -6.92 17.73 -7.43
N ARG A 90 -6.05 17.71 -6.42
CA ARG A 90 -6.44 18.05 -5.03
C ARG A 90 -7.02 19.46 -4.91
N ARG A 91 -6.45 20.43 -5.63
CA ARG A 91 -6.97 21.81 -5.64
C ARG A 91 -8.34 21.89 -6.33
N LEU A 92 -8.52 21.19 -7.45
CA LEU A 92 -9.80 21.12 -8.16
C LEU A 92 -10.89 20.51 -7.28
N ASN A 93 -10.61 19.37 -6.63
CA ASN A 93 -11.57 18.69 -5.76
C ASN A 93 -12.04 19.59 -4.59
N VAL A 94 -11.17 20.45 -4.06
CA VAL A 94 -11.55 21.42 -3.02
C VAL A 94 -12.49 22.49 -3.58
N ILE A 95 -12.18 23.04 -4.75
CA ILE A 95 -13.00 24.07 -5.41
C ILE A 95 -14.37 23.49 -5.79
N GLU A 96 -14.39 22.29 -6.37
CA GLU A 96 -15.63 21.60 -6.73
C GLU A 96 -16.50 21.33 -5.51
N GLY A 97 -15.92 20.84 -4.41
CA GLY A 97 -16.64 20.65 -3.14
C GLY A 97 -17.22 21.95 -2.58
N GLN A 98 -16.46 23.05 -2.65
CA GLN A 98 -16.93 24.38 -2.25
C GLN A 98 -18.12 24.85 -3.11
N ASN A 99 -18.01 24.73 -4.43
CA ASN A 99 -19.07 25.10 -5.36
C ASN A 99 -20.33 24.26 -5.15
N GLN A 100 -20.18 22.94 -4.96
CA GLN A 100 -21.30 22.04 -4.65
C GLN A 100 -22.02 22.47 -3.38
N HIS A 101 -21.30 22.82 -2.32
CA HIS A 101 -21.90 23.29 -1.07
C HIS A 101 -22.63 24.63 -1.23
N GLN A 102 -22.06 25.58 -1.99
CA GLN A 102 -22.69 26.87 -2.26
C GLN A 102 -24.00 26.71 -3.03
N ILE A 103 -24.01 25.87 -4.06
CA ILE A 103 -25.21 25.58 -4.85
C ILE A 103 -26.29 24.93 -3.97
N GLN A 104 -25.92 23.93 -3.16
CA GLN A 104 -26.86 23.31 -2.21
C GLN A 104 -27.46 24.33 -1.24
N THR A 105 -26.63 25.22 -0.70
CA THR A 105 -27.07 26.28 0.22
C THR A 105 -28.05 27.24 -0.46
N PHE A 106 -27.80 27.62 -1.71
CA PHE A 106 -28.71 28.46 -2.49
C PHE A 106 -30.08 27.82 -2.70
N TYR A 107 -30.13 26.56 -3.12
CA TYR A 107 -31.40 25.85 -3.33
C TYR A 107 -32.15 25.59 -2.02
N ALA A 108 -31.43 25.26 -0.93
CA ALA A 108 -32.04 25.10 0.39
C ALA A 108 -32.67 26.41 0.89
N ALA A 109 -31.96 27.54 0.77
CA ALA A 109 -32.48 28.85 1.15
C ALA A 109 -33.71 29.25 0.32
N ARG A 110 -33.70 28.96 -0.99
CA ARG A 110 -34.84 29.21 -1.88
C ARG A 110 -36.06 28.37 -1.50
N ALA A 111 -35.88 27.13 -1.05
CA ALA A 111 -36.99 26.27 -0.65
C ALA A 111 -37.72 26.75 0.61
N VAL A 112 -37.04 27.47 1.51
CA VAL A 112 -37.61 27.99 2.77
C VAL A 112 -38.33 29.34 2.57
N LEU A 113 -37.99 30.07 1.51
CA LEU A 113 -38.59 31.37 1.17
C LEU A 113 -39.83 31.27 0.26
N ASN A 114 -40.24 30.06 -0.15
CA ASN A 114 -41.51 29.79 -0.82
C ASN A 114 -42.47 29.08 0.16
#